data_AF-A0A3D0GPF6-F1
#
_entry.id   AF-A0A3D0GPF6-F1
#
_cell.length_a   1.000
_cell.length_b   1.000
_cell.length_c   1.000
_cell.angle_alpha   90.00
_cell.angle_beta   90.00
_cell.angle_gamma   90.00
#
_symmetry.space_group_name_H-M   'P 1'
#
loop_
_entity.id
_entity.type
_entity.pdbx_description
1 polymer ?
#
loop_
_entity_poly.entity_id
_entity_poly.type
_entity_poly.pdbx_seq_one_letter_code
_entity_poly.pdbx_strand_id
1 'polypeptide(L)' 'FLWPQLSPGGELLYVTCSILEQENDQTIDTFLKQTPRAQHEPIAADWGVQTCRGRQLLPTLDGADGLYFSRLKKSATHP' A
#
# COMPACT_ATOMS: atom_id res chain seq x y z
N PHE A 1 5.98 14.24 -0.61
CA PHE A 1 6.75 13.72 0.55
C PHE A 1 5.85 13.60 1.79
N LEU A 2 5.05 12.53 1.89
CA LEU A 2 4.10 12.35 3.00
C LEU A 2 4.68 11.54 4.17
N TRP A 3 5.51 10.52 3.89
CA TRP A 3 6.05 9.62 4.92
C TRP A 3 6.80 10.30 6.08
N PRO A 4 7.66 11.31 5.85
CA PRO A 4 8.35 11.98 6.95
C PRO A 4 7.41 12.67 7.94
N GLN A 5 6.23 13.12 7.48
CA GLN A 5 5.22 13.84 8.28
C GLN A 5 4.41 12.91 9.18
N LEU A 6 4.48 11.60 8.95
CA LEU A 6 3.73 10.63 9.73
C LEU A 6 4.34 10.49 11.14
N SER A 7 3.51 10.57 12.17
CA SER A 7 3.94 10.33 13.56
C SER A 7 4.41 8.88 13.75
N PRO A 8 5.27 8.60 14.76
CA PRO A 8 5.57 7.22 15.15
C PRO A 8 4.28 6.45 15.47
N GLY A 9 4.13 5.25 14.92
CA GLY A 9 2.90 4.46 15.02
C GLY A 9 1.81 4.82 14.01
N GLY A 10 1.96 5.92 13.26
CA GLY A 10 0.98 6.36 12.26
C GLY A 10 0.91 5.44 11.05
N GLU A 11 -0.21 5.55 10.32
CA GLU A 11 -0.52 4.76 9.12
C GLU A 11 -0.56 5.63 7.85
N LEU A 12 -0.12 5.06 6.74
CA LEU A 12 -0.20 5.63 5.40
C LEU A 12 -0.89 4.63 4.48
N LEU A 13 -1.94 5.06 3.79
CA LEU A 13 -2.58 4.30 2.73
C LEU A 13 -2.01 4.76 1.38
N TYR A 14 -1.33 3.86 0.68
CA TYR A 14 -0.90 4.05 -0.70
C TYR A 14 -2.01 3.56 -1.64
N VAL A 15 -2.39 4.39 -2.61
CA VAL A 15 -3.47 4.10 -3.57
C VAL A 15 -3.04 4.51 -4.96
N THR A 16 -3.32 3.65 -5.95
CA THR A 16 -3.14 3.96 -7.39
C THR A 16 -4.41 3.57 -8.15
N CYS A 17 -4.63 4.19 -9.31
CA CYS A 17 -5.61 3.74 -10.29
C CYS A 17 -4.96 2.83 -11.33
N SER A 18 -4.19 1.83 -10.88
CA SER A 18 -3.47 0.90 -11.76
C SER A 18 -3.67 -0.55 -11.34
N ILE A 19 -3.56 -1.45 -12.31
CA ILE A 19 -3.48 -2.91 -12.12
C ILE A 19 -2.06 -3.45 -12.31
N LEU A 20 -1.09 -2.60 -12.68
CA LEU A 20 0.27 -3.01 -13.00
C LEU A 20 1.06 -3.28 -11.72
N GLU A 21 1.67 -4.46 -11.62
CA GLU A 21 2.44 -4.86 -10.45
C GLU A 21 3.62 -3.90 -10.16
N GLN A 22 4.22 -3.35 -11.22
CA GLN A 22 5.33 -2.38 -11.14
C GLN A 22 4.93 -1.13 -10.34
N GLU A 23 3.71 -0.65 -10.56
CA GLU A 23 3.17 0.55 -9.90
C GLU A 23 2.59 0.23 -8.52
N ASN A 24 2.40 -1.06 -8.20
CA ASN A 24 1.71 -1.54 -7.01
C ASN A 24 2.69 -2.27 -6.07
N ASP A 25 2.62 -3.61 -5.99
CA ASP A 25 3.40 -4.41 -5.05
C ASP A 25 4.92 -4.15 -5.16
N GLN A 26 5.46 -3.98 -6.37
CA GLN A 26 6.89 -3.71 -6.56
C GLN A 26 7.31 -2.33 -6.04
N THR A 27 6.43 -1.33 -6.16
CA THR A 27 6.64 0.01 -5.58
C THR A 27 6.67 -0.09 -4.05
N ILE A 28 5.76 -0.86 -3.45
CA ILE A 28 5.72 -1.08 -2.01
C ILE A 28 6.94 -1.85 -1.51
N ASP A 29 7.34 -2.91 -2.20
CA ASP A 29 8.56 -3.66 -1.86
C ASP A 29 9.81 -2.79 -1.91
N THR A 30 9.93 -1.95 -2.94
CA THR A 30 11.04 -1.00 -3.06
C THR A 30 11.03 0.00 -1.91
N PHE A 31 9.85 0.55 -1.59
CA PHE A 31 9.69 1.50 -0.49
C PHE A 31 10.08 0.89 0.86
N LEU A 32 9.63 -0.32 1.17
CA LEU A 32 9.95 -1.04 2.41
C LEU A 32 11.44 -1.33 2.53
N LYS A 33 12.12 -1.70 1.44
CA LYS A 33 13.58 -1.93 1.43
C LYS A 33 14.37 -0.65 1.71
N GLN A 34 13.91 0.48 1.19
CA GLN A 34 14.62 1.77 1.26
C GLN A 34 14.27 2.60 2.49
N THR A 35 13.18 2.26 3.19
CA THR A 35 12.64 3.08 4.28
C THR A 35 12.67 2.30 5.59
N PRO A 36 13.78 2.40 6.36
CA PRO A 36 13.81 1.87 7.71
C PRO A 36 12.61 2.38 8.51
N ARG A 37 11.97 1.50 9.28
CA ARG A 37 10.72 1.72 10.05
C ARG A 37 9.41 1.70 9.25
N ALA A 38 9.44 1.53 7.93
CA ALA A 38 8.21 1.21 7.20
C ALA A 38 7.88 -0.27 7.38
N GLN A 39 6.62 -0.57 7.67
CA GLN A 39 6.09 -1.93 7.78
C GLN A 39 4.82 -2.02 6.93
N HIS A 40 4.68 -3.11 6.18
CA HIS A 40 3.41 -3.42 5.53
C HIS A 40 2.46 -4.08 6.54
N GLU A 41 1.23 -3.56 6.61
CA GLU A 41 0.15 -4.18 7.37
C GLU A 41 -0.95 -4.67 6.41
N PRO A 42 -1.24 -5.98 6.37
CA PRO A 42 -2.31 -6.51 5.53
C PRO A 42 -3.65 -5.80 5.76
N ILE A 43 -4.40 -5.61 4.68
CA ILE A 43 -5.76 -5.09 4.72
C ILE A 43 -6.72 -6.29 4.76
N ALA A 44 -7.29 -6.56 5.94
CA ALA A 44 -8.32 -7.57 6.12
C ALA A 44 -9.69 -6.98 5.74
N ALA A 45 -10.28 -7.50 4.67
CA ALA A 45 -11.60 -7.13 4.17
C ALA A 45 -12.04 -8.13 3.09
N ASP A 46 -13.23 -7.97 2.54
CA ASP A 46 -13.91 -8.92 1.64
C ASP A 46 -14.01 -8.48 0.17
N TRP A 47 -13.61 -7.25 -0.15
CA TRP A 47 -13.60 -6.70 -1.52
C TRP A 47 -12.28 -6.92 -2.29
N GLY A 48 -12.35 -7.02 -3.62
CA GLY A 48 -11.14 -7.10 -4.45
C GLY A 48 -10.29 -8.34 -4.22
N VAL A 49 -9.12 -8.39 -4.85
CA VAL A 49 -8.18 -9.51 -4.81
C VAL A 49 -7.02 -9.15 -3.90
N GLN A 50 -6.67 -10.04 -2.97
CA GLN A 50 -5.47 -9.88 -2.15
C GLN A 50 -4.21 -10.10 -3.00
N THR A 51 -3.23 -9.21 -2.86
CA THR A 51 -1.90 -9.31 -3.48
C THR A 51 -0.82 -9.57 -2.42
N CYS A 52 0.46 -9.54 -2.79
CA CYS A 52 1.56 -9.73 -1.84
C CYS A 52 1.66 -8.55 -0.84
N ARG A 53 1.35 -7.32 -1.27
CA ARG A 53 1.49 -6.10 -0.48
C ARG A 53 0.22 -5.27 -0.36
N GLY A 54 -0.91 -5.76 -0.83
CA GLY A 54 -2.11 -4.95 -0.86
C GLY A 54 -3.34 -5.69 -1.35
N ARG A 55 -4.25 -4.89 -1.93
CA ARG A 55 -5.55 -5.30 -2.42
C ARG A 55 -5.84 -4.62 -3.76
N GLN A 56 -6.26 -5.38 -4.75
CA GLN A 56 -6.57 -4.92 -6.10
C GLN A 56 -8.06 -5.03 -6.37
N LEU A 57 -8.70 -3.90 -6.65
CA LEU A 57 -9.95 -3.87 -7.40
C LEU A 57 -9.60 -3.95 -8.88
N LEU A 58 -10.14 -4.96 -9.56
CA LEU A 58 -9.98 -5.11 -10.99
C LEU A 58 -10.96 -4.18 -11.73
N PRO A 59 -10.62 -3.71 -12.93
CA PRO A 59 -11.51 -2.91 -13.75
C PRO A 59 -12.82 -3.64 -14.02
N THR A 60 -13.89 -2.86 -14.13
CA THR A 60 -15.21 -3.34 -14.56
C THR A 60 -15.71 -2.44 -15.67
N LEU A 61 -16.56 -2.98 -16.57
CA LEU A 61 -17.03 -2.26 -17.76
C LEU A 61 -17.68 -0.90 -17.45
N ASP A 62 -18.41 -0.82 -16.32
CA ASP A 62 -19.13 0.39 -15.89
C ASP A 62 -18.54 1.01 -14.61
N GLY A 63 -17.32 0.63 -14.22
CA GLY A 63 -16.69 1.08 -12.97
C GLY A 63 -15.32 1.72 -13.19
N ALA A 64 -14.51 1.78 -12.14
CA ALA A 64 -13.16 2.34 -12.22
C ALA A 64 -12.23 1.47 -13.07
N ASP A 65 -11.17 2.07 -13.63
CA ASP A 65 -10.11 1.41 -14.43
C ASP A 65 -9.25 0.40 -13.63
N GLY A 66 -9.63 0.14 -12.38
CA GLY A 66 -8.88 -0.64 -11.40
C GLY A 66 -8.26 0.27 -10.34
N LEU A 67 -8.25 -0.21 -9.09
CA LEU A 67 -7.67 0.50 -7.96
C LEU A 67 -6.83 -0.45 -7.12
N TYR A 68 -5.69 0.02 -6.67
CA TYR A 68 -4.83 -0.72 -5.75
C TYR A 68 -4.72 0.00 -4.42
N PHE A 69 -4.65 -0.78 -3.33
CA PHE A 69 -4.53 -0.28 -1.97
C PHE A 69 -3.44 -1.05 -1.22
N SER A 70 -2.51 -0.34 -0.59
CA SER A 70 -1.53 -0.91 0.33
C SER A 70 -1.45 -0.06 1.60
N ARG A 71 -1.52 -0.71 2.76
CA ARG A 71 -1.41 -0.04 4.06
C ARG A 71 -0.01 -0.22 4.62
N LEU A 72 0.60 0.90 4.96
CA LEU A 72 1.92 1.01 5.57
C LEU A 72 1.81 1.62 6.96
N LYS A 73 2.65 1.16 7.87
CA LYS A 73 2.77 1.69 9.22
C LYS A 73 4.18 2.09 9.54
N LYS A 74 4.34 3.23 10.19
CA LYS A 74 5.62 3.70 10.70
C LYS A 74 5.84 3.14 12.09
N SER A 75 6.91 2.38 12.30
CA SER A 75 7.20 1.77 13.60
C SER A 75 7.23 2.82 14.71
N ALA A 76 6.52 2.56 15.82
CA ALA A 76 6.45 3.46 16.97
C ALA A 76 7.80 3.59 17.71
N THR A 77 8.57 2.51 17.75
CA THR A 77 9.87 2.46 18.42
C THR A 77 10.96 3.13 17.56
N HIS A 78 11.75 4.01 18.18
CA HIS A 78 13.02 4.46 17.59
C HIS A 78 14.01 3.27 17.70
N PRO A 79 14.76 2.92 16.64
CA PRO A 79 15.85 1.96 16.77
C PRO A 79 16.89 2.44 17.78
#